data_AF-A0A960FPV6-F1
#
_entry.id   AF-A0A960FPV6-F1
#
_cell.length_a   1.000
_cell.length_b   1.000
_cell.length_c   1.000
_cell.angle_alpha   90.00
_cell.angle_beta   90.00
_cell.angle_gamma   90.00
#
_symmetry.space_group_name_H-M   'P 1'
#
loop_
_entity.id
_entity.type
_entity.pdbx_description
1 polymer ?
#
loop_
_entity_poly.entity_id
_entity_poly.type
_entity_poly.pdbx_seq_one_letter_code
_entity_poly.pdbx_strand_id
1 'polypeptide(L)'
;MRRGDLRELGRLMSESHVSLRDDFEVSTPGLDETVAGLAGRKGVYGARLTGGGFGGSVVVLAAPGAVRHGTVVRPSGGARVRTLR
;
A
#
# COMPACT_ATOMS: atom_id res chain seq x y z
N MET A 1 0.43 -4.28 -12.55
CA MET A 1 -0.89 -3.65 -12.84
C MET A 1 -1.58 -4.25 -14.06
N ARG A 2 -1.00 -4.25 -15.27
CA ARG A 2 -1.69 -4.76 -16.49
C ARG A 2 -2.19 -6.21 -16.42
N ARG A 3 -1.46 -7.09 -15.74
CA ARG A 3 -1.83 -8.52 -15.59
C ARG A 3 -2.88 -8.80 -14.51
N GLY A 4 -3.33 -7.79 -13.76
CA GLY A 4 -4.27 -7.99 -12.66
C GLY A 4 -3.74 -8.82 -11.46
N ASP A 5 -2.48 -9.23 -11.46
CA ASP A 5 -1.87 -9.99 -10.37
C ASP A 5 -1.60 -9.09 -9.14
N LEU A 6 -2.54 -9.11 -8.20
CA LEU A 6 -2.50 -8.30 -6.98
C LEU A 6 -1.48 -8.82 -5.96
N ARG A 7 -1.21 -10.14 -5.95
CA ARG A 7 -0.25 -10.73 -5.01
C ARG A 7 1.16 -10.31 -5.39
N GLU A 8 1.49 -10.43 -6.68
CA GLU A 8 2.78 -10.00 -7.19
C GLU A 8 2.96 -8.49 -7.04
N LEU A 9 1.93 -7.70 -7.34
CA LEU A 9 1.98 -6.25 -7.12
C LEU A 9 2.21 -5.91 -5.64
N GLY A 10 1.55 -6.60 -4.72
CA GLY A 10 1.73 -6.43 -3.29
C GLY A 10 3.15 -6.76 -2.83
N ARG A 11 3.73 -7.88 -3.31
CA ARG A 11 5.13 -8.24 -3.06
C ARG A 11 6.08 -7.13 -3.50
N LEU A 12 5.92 -6.64 -4.73
CA LEU A 12 6.73 -5.55 -5.27
C LEU A 12 6.57 -4.23 -4.48
N MET A 13 5.38 -3.95 -3.94
CA MET A 13 5.19 -2.79 -3.05
C MET A 13 6.01 -2.94 -1.78
N SER A 14 5.97 -4.11 -1.13
CA SER A 14 6.73 -4.39 0.08
C SER A 14 8.24 -4.34 -0.17
N GLU A 15 8.73 -4.93 -1.27
CA GLU A 15 10.15 -4.85 -1.65
C GLU A 15 10.60 -3.42 -1.89
N SER A 16 9.77 -2.61 -2.54
CA SER A 16 10.11 -1.22 -2.73
C SER A 16 10.08 -0.41 -1.42
N HIS A 17 9.29 -0.79 -0.42
CA HIS A 17 9.39 -0.17 0.90
C HIS A 17 10.71 -0.51 1.59
N VAL A 18 11.15 -1.77 1.50
CA VAL A 18 12.46 -2.21 2.02
C VAL A 18 13.57 -1.40 1.36
N SER A 19 13.57 -1.26 0.03
CA SER A 19 14.57 -0.44 -0.67
C SER A 19 14.50 1.05 -0.26
N LEU A 20 13.31 1.60 -0.06
CA LEU A 20 13.18 2.99 0.43
C LEU A 20 13.69 3.19 1.87
N ARG A 21 13.62 2.15 2.70
CA ARG A 21 14.12 2.17 4.07
C ARG A 21 15.63 1.95 4.12
N ASP A 22 16.12 0.96 3.39
CA ASP A 22 17.48 0.46 3.53
C ASP A 22 18.44 1.05 2.50
N ASP A 23 18.01 1.21 1.24
CA ASP A 23 18.89 1.73 0.18
C ASP A 23 18.78 3.25 0.03
N PHE A 24 17.56 3.78 0.13
CA PHE A 24 17.30 5.21 -0.05
C PHE A 24 17.23 5.99 1.27
N GLU A 25 17.11 5.28 2.40
CA GLU A 25 17.12 5.83 3.75
C GLU A 25 16.12 6.99 3.98
N VAL A 26 14.95 6.93 3.31
CA VAL A 26 13.89 7.96 3.43
C VAL A 26 12.72 7.51 4.30
N SER A 27 12.77 6.34 4.91
CA SER A 27 11.70 5.89 5.82
C SER A 27 11.84 6.48 7.22
N THR A 28 10.88 6.18 8.08
CA THR A 28 10.93 6.49 9.52
C THR A 28 10.40 5.32 10.33
N PRO A 29 10.75 5.19 11.62
CA PRO A 29 10.25 4.10 12.46
C PRO A 29 8.72 3.96 12.45
N GLY A 30 8.00 5.08 12.51
CA GLY A 30 6.52 5.05 12.46
C GLY A 30 5.94 4.56 11.13
N LEU A 31 6.60 4.85 10.00
CA LEU A 31 6.20 4.32 8.70
C LEU A 31 6.50 2.82 8.60
N ASP A 32 7.67 2.41 9.07
CA ASP A 32 8.12 1.00 9.05
C ASP A 32 7.19 0.14 9.92
N GLU A 33 6.87 0.59 11.13
CA GLU A 33 5.92 -0.06 12.04
C GLU A 33 4.53 -0.14 11.42
N THR A 34 4.06 0.93 10.77
CA THR A 34 2.76 0.93 10.09
C THR A 34 2.72 -0.09 8.96
N VAL A 35 3.77 -0.16 8.12
CA VAL A 35 3.85 -1.14 7.04
C VAL A 35 3.94 -2.56 7.61
N ALA A 36 4.75 -2.79 8.63
CA ALA A 36 4.88 -4.09 9.29
C ALA A 36 3.56 -4.55 9.93
N GLY A 37 2.82 -3.66 10.59
CA GLY A 37 1.52 -3.95 11.17
C GLY A 37 0.42 -4.25 10.15
N LEU A 38 0.59 -3.78 8.91
CA LEU A 38 -0.29 -4.12 7.77
C LEU A 38 0.12 -5.43 7.10
N ALA A 39 1.42 -5.74 7.08
CA ALA A 39 1.94 -6.99 6.54
C ALA A 39 1.36 -8.20 7.29
N GLY A 40 1.03 -9.26 6.55
CA GLY A 40 0.46 -10.49 7.12
C GLY A 40 -1.02 -10.41 7.52
N ARG A 41 -1.65 -9.23 7.52
CA ARG A 41 -3.10 -9.12 7.75
C ARG A 41 -3.88 -9.82 6.63
N LYS A 42 -4.91 -10.58 7.01
CA LYS A 42 -5.78 -11.28 6.05
C LYS A 42 -6.37 -10.28 5.04
N GLY A 43 -6.12 -10.54 3.76
CA GLY A 43 -6.61 -9.71 2.66
C GLY A 43 -5.74 -8.49 2.33
N VAL A 44 -4.65 -8.22 3.05
CA VAL A 44 -3.63 -7.27 2.61
C VAL A 44 -2.67 -7.99 1.66
N TYR A 45 -2.44 -7.39 0.49
CA TYR A 45 -1.50 -7.90 -0.51
C TYR A 45 -0.10 -7.31 -0.33
N GLY A 46 -0.01 -6.04 0.07
CA GLY A 46 1.25 -5.35 0.35
C GLY A 46 1.01 -3.89 0.75
N ALA A 47 2.01 -3.27 1.38
CA ALA A 47 1.97 -1.86 1.78
C ALA A 47 3.35 -1.23 1.63
N ARG A 48 3.39 0.09 1.45
CA ARG A 48 4.63 0.86 1.39
C ARG A 48 4.41 2.31 1.75
N LEU A 49 5.49 2.97 2.16
CA LEU A 49 5.58 4.42 2.14
C LEU A 49 5.26 4.98 0.75
N THR A 50 4.59 6.13 0.72
CA THR A 50 4.29 6.89 -0.50
C THR A 50 4.55 8.38 -0.29
N GLY A 51 5.02 9.06 -1.34
CA GLY A 51 5.51 10.44 -1.25
C GLY A 51 7.03 10.49 -1.08
N GLY A 52 7.54 11.63 -0.57
CA GLY A 52 8.98 11.89 -0.46
C GLY A 52 9.71 11.19 0.69
N GLY A 53 8.98 10.64 1.67
CA GLY A 53 9.59 10.05 2.87
C GLY A 53 9.73 11.01 4.05
N PHE A 54 10.49 10.60 5.06
CA PHE A 54 10.73 11.29 6.33
C PHE A 54 9.44 11.54 7.14
N GLY A 55 8.40 10.74 6.91
CA GLY A 55 7.06 10.88 7.47
C GLY A 55 5.98 10.76 6.39
N GLY A 56 4.76 11.18 6.73
CA GLY A 56 3.64 11.20 5.79
C GLY A 56 2.79 9.93 5.81
N SER A 57 2.68 9.26 4.65
CA SER A 57 1.61 8.30 4.41
C SER A 57 2.12 6.94 3.94
N VAL A 58 1.34 5.91 4.28
CA VAL A 58 1.46 4.56 3.73
C VAL A 58 0.30 4.30 2.77
N VAL A 59 0.61 3.74 1.60
CA VAL A 59 -0.40 3.17 0.70
C VAL A 59 -0.43 1.66 0.87
N VAL A 60 -1.63 1.10 1.00
CA VAL A 60 -1.86 -0.34 1.16
C VAL A 60 -2.72 -0.87 0.03
N LEU A 61 -2.30 -1.98 -0.57
CA LEU A 61 -3.09 -2.75 -1.50
C LEU A 61 -3.76 -3.88 -0.73
N ALA A 62 -5.09 -3.88 -0.70
CA ALA A 62 -5.86 -4.84 0.06
C ALA A 62 -7.19 -5.19 -0.62
N ALA A 63 -7.74 -6.35 -0.27
CA ALA A 63 -9.09 -6.73 -0.62
C ALA A 63 -10.09 -5.77 0.04
N PRO A 64 -11.24 -5.49 -0.59
CA PRO A 64 -12.27 -4.64 -0.01
C PRO A 64 -12.62 -5.07 1.43
N GLY A 65 -12.53 -4.12 2.36
CA GLY A 65 -12.86 -4.34 3.77
C GLY A 65 -11.78 -5.03 4.62
N ALA A 66 -10.64 -5.43 4.06
CA ALA A 66 -9.53 -6.06 4.80
C ALA A 66 -8.81 -5.09 5.76
N VAL A 67 -8.80 -3.80 5.43
CA VAL A 67 -8.31 -2.73 6.29
C VAL A 67 -9.47 -1.77 6.54
N ARG A 68 -9.77 -1.51 7.81
CA ARG A 68 -10.79 -0.55 8.24
C ARG A 68 -10.23 0.26 9.39
N HIS A 69 -9.76 1.47 9.12
CA HIS A 69 -9.44 2.46 10.13
C HIS A 69 -9.76 3.86 9.57
N GLY A 70 -10.30 4.74 10.41
CA GLY A 70 -10.61 6.13 10.07
C GLY A 70 -11.82 6.34 9.15
N THR A 71 -11.86 7.52 8.51
CA THR A 71 -12.95 7.95 7.63
C THR A 71 -12.85 7.28 6.25
N VAL A 72 -13.88 6.52 5.88
CA VAL A 72 -13.98 5.92 4.54
C VAL A 72 -14.57 6.94 3.58
N VAL A 73 -13.75 7.43 2.65
CA VAL A 73 -14.22 8.24 1.51
C VAL A 73 -14.57 7.34 0.33
N ARG A 74 -15.67 7.64 -0.35
CA ARG A 74 -16.10 6.93 -1.56
C ARG A 74 -15.77 7.75 -2.79
N PRO A 75 -15.40 7.11 -3.92
CA PRO A 75 -15.24 7.82 -5.18
C PRO A 75 -16.51 8.61 -5.52
N SER A 76 -16.35 9.83 -6.05
CA SER A 76 -17.46 10.56 -6.65
C SER A 76 -17.96 9.82 -7.88
N GLY A 77 -19.21 10.06 -8.31
CA GLY A 77 -19.84 9.33 -9.43
C GLY A 77 -19.06 9.37 -10.75
N GLY A 78 -18.11 10.31 -10.92
CA GLY A 78 -17.23 10.41 -12.08
C GLY A 78 -16.00 9.48 -12.05
N ALA A 79 -15.57 9.00 -10.88
CA ALA A 79 -14.41 8.12 -10.77
C ALA A 79 -14.78 6.69 -11.17
N ARG A 80 -14.28 6.24 -12.32
CA ARG A 80 -14.54 4.90 -12.87
C ARG A 80 -13.26 4.08 -12.99
N VAL A 81 -13.29 2.87 -12.45
CA VAL A 81 -12.27 1.84 -12.70
C VAL A 81 -12.74 1.01 -13.89
N ARG A 82 -12.00 1.02 -15.00
CA ARG A 82 -12.27 0.12 -16.14
C ARG A 82 -11.33 -1.07 -16.06
N THR A 83 -11.89 -2.25 -15.81
CA THR A 83 -11.16 -3.51 -15.94
C THR A 83 -11.12 -3.87 -17.43
N LEU A 84 -9.92 -3.87 -18.03
CA LEU A 84 -9.72 -4.41 -19.37
C LEU A 84 -9.70 -5.95 -19.24
N ARG A 85 -10.63 -6.62 -19.92
CA ARG A 85 -10.57 -8.07 -20.13
C ARG A 85 -9.71 -8.36 -21.34
#